data_AF-A0A7X2MIM1-F1
#
_entry.id   AF-A0A7X2MIM1-F1
#
_cell.length_a   1.000
_cell.length_b   1.000
_cell.length_c   1.000
_cell.angle_alpha   90.00
_cell.angle_beta   90.00
_cell.angle_gamma   90.00
#
_symmetry.space_group_name_H-M   'P 1'
#
loop_
_entity.id
_entity.type
_entity.pdbx_description
1 polymer ?
#
loop_
_entity_poly.entity_id
_entity_poly.type
_entity_poly.pdbx_seq_one_letter_code
_entity_poly.pdbx_strand_id
1 'polypeptide(L)' 'MNQNRDRAIILAKGGEHWFYTFLYDKQDMANIDNRELAGFRELAKHYAALSDEKITALIKSKELVEICHDCKK' A
#
# COMPACT_ATOMS: atom_id res chain seq x y z
N MET A 1 20.12 9.94 -10.20
CA MET A 1 18.85 9.19 -10.05
C MET A 1 17.81 10.14 -9.48
N ASN A 2 17.06 10.87 -10.31
CA ASN A 2 16.04 11.80 -9.79
C ASN A 2 14.97 12.16 -10.84
N GLN A 3 14.43 11.17 -11.54
CA GLN A 3 13.49 11.45 -12.65
C GLN A 3 12.01 11.30 -12.28
N ASN A 4 11.64 11.26 -10.99
CA ASN A 4 10.24 11.20 -10.55
C ASN A 4 9.41 10.19 -11.37
N ARG A 5 10.05 9.04 -11.66
CA ARG A 5 9.53 8.02 -12.57
C ARG A 5 8.57 7.13 -11.81
N ASP A 6 8.88 6.78 -10.58
CA ASP A 6 8.02 5.92 -9.79
C ASP A 6 6.90 6.71 -9.10
N ARG A 7 5.68 6.19 -9.20
CA ARG A 7 4.50 6.64 -8.47
C ARG A 7 4.00 5.50 -7.61
N ALA A 8 3.59 5.83 -6.39
CA ALA A 8 3.00 4.86 -5.46
C ALA A 8 1.57 5.26 -5.11
N ILE A 9 0.70 4.26 -4.94
CA ILE A 9 -0.61 4.42 -4.29
C ILE A 9 -0.51 3.88 -2.86
N ILE A 10 -0.84 4.75 -1.91
CA ILE A 10 -0.82 4.46 -0.48
C ILE A 10 -2.26 4.48 0.04
N LEU A 11 -2.63 3.45 0.80
CA LEU A 11 -3.92 3.37 1.49
C LEU A 11 -3.72 3.75 2.97
N ALA A 12 -4.37 4.82 3.43
CA ALA A 12 -4.19 5.38 4.78
C ALA A 12 -5.50 5.45 5.60
N LYS A 13 -6.51 4.65 5.24
CA LYS A 13 -7.87 4.73 5.83
C LYS A 13 -7.93 4.32 7.31
N GLY A 14 -7.00 3.50 7.79
CA GLY A 14 -6.96 3.03 9.17
C GLY A 14 -6.33 4.01 10.17
N GLY A 15 -5.72 5.10 9.71
CA GLY A 15 -5.05 6.11 10.56
C GLY A 15 -3.72 5.64 11.17
N GLU A 16 -3.69 4.44 11.73
CA GLU A 16 -2.53 3.85 12.40
C GLU A 16 -1.56 3.20 11.41
N HIS A 17 -2.09 2.44 10.44
CA HIS A 17 -1.30 1.70 9.45
C HIS A 17 -1.50 2.24 8.04
N TRP A 18 -0.40 2.43 7.31
CA TRP A 18 -0.38 2.85 5.91
C TRP A 18 0.16 1.74 5.04
N PHE A 19 -0.53 1.42 3.94
CA PHE A 19 -0.19 0.31 3.07
C PHE A 19 0.24 0.82 1.69
N TYR A 20 1.48 0.50 1.28
CA TYR A 20 1.95 0.66 -0.09
C TYR A 20 1.37 -0.47 -0.94
N THR A 21 0.53 -0.15 -1.92
CA THR A 21 -0.26 -1.18 -2.63
C THR A 21 0.00 -1.26 -4.12
N PHE A 22 0.48 -0.18 -4.74
CA PHE A 22 0.75 -0.19 -6.17
C PHE A 22 1.92 0.74 -6.47
N LEU A 23 2.88 0.26 -7.26
CA LEU A 23 4.04 0.99 -7.74
C LEU A 23 4.03 0.93 -9.27
N TYR A 24 4.12 2.08 -9.92
CA TYR A 24 4.09 2.18 -11.37
C TYR A 24 4.99 3.29 -11.90
N ASP A 25 5.48 3.11 -13.11
CA ASP A 25 6.17 4.16 -13.84
C ASP A 25 5.18 5.23 -14.29
N LYS A 26 5.51 6.49 -14.05
CA LYS A 26 4.69 7.68 -14.32
C LYS A 26 4.30 7.77 -15.80
N GLN A 27 5.11 7.22 -16.70
CA GLN A 27 4.85 7.22 -18.14
C GLN A 27 3.91 6.07 -18.57
N ASP A 28 3.77 5.03 -17.75
CA ASP A 28 3.08 3.79 -18.10
C ASP A 28 1.60 3.79 -17.70
N MET A 29 1.17 4.71 -16.85
CA MET A 29 -0.24 4.83 -16.45
C MET A 29 -0.86 6.18 -16.82
N ALA A 30 -2.06 6.08 -17.40
CA ALA A 30 -3.00 7.19 -17.47
C ALA A 30 -3.58 7.53 -16.08
N ASN A 31 -4.45 8.55 -16.02
CA ASN A 31 -5.18 8.88 -14.79
C ASN A 31 -5.97 7.66 -14.29
N ILE A 32 -6.04 7.50 -12.96
CA ILE A 32 -6.83 6.46 -12.30
C ILE A 32 -8.30 6.62 -12.70
N ASP A 33 -8.89 5.58 -13.27
CA ASP A 33 -10.29 5.60 -13.66
C ASP A 33 -11.24 5.34 -12.47
N ASN A 34 -12.55 5.52 -12.69
CA ASN A 34 -13.54 5.35 -11.61
C ASN A 34 -13.63 3.91 -11.08
N ARG A 35 -13.35 2.91 -11.92
CA ARG A 35 -13.39 1.49 -11.54
C ARG A 35 -12.17 1.14 -10.70
N GLU A 36 -10.99 1.58 -11.11
CA GLU A 36 -9.74 1.45 -10.36
C GLU A 36 -9.87 2.16 -9.01
N LEU A 37 -10.37 3.39 -9.00
CA LEU A 37 -10.60 4.15 -7.77
C LEU A 37 -11.58 3.43 -6.82
N ALA A 38 -12.65 2.84 -7.34
CA ALA A 38 -13.57 2.04 -6.54
C ALA A 38 -12.88 0.80 -5.94
N GLY A 39 -12.04 0.12 -6.74
CA GLY A 39 -11.22 -1.01 -6.28
C GLY A 39 -10.27 -0.63 -5.14
N PHE A 40 -9.51 0.46 -5.30
CA PHE A 40 -8.61 0.95 -4.25
C PHE A 40 -9.36 1.37 -2.97
N ARG A 41 -10.54 1.97 -3.10
CA ARG A 41 -11.39 2.33 -1.96
C ARG A 41 -11.89 1.12 -1.19
N GLU A 42 -12.25 0.05 -1.90
CA GLU A 42 -12.68 -1.20 -1.27
C GLU A 42 -11.50 -1.89 -0.58
N LEU A 43 -10.35 -1.95 -1.26
CA LEU A 43 -9.12 -2.47 -0.68
C LEU A 43 -8.73 -1.70 0.60
N ALA A 44 -8.85 -0.37 0.59
CA ALA A 44 -8.58 0.45 1.77
C ALA A 44 -9.50 0.16 2.94
N LYS A 45 -10.77 -0.20 2.70
CA LYS A 45 -11.67 -0.63 3.78
C LYS A 45 -11.23 -1.96 4.38
N HIS A 46 -10.84 -2.92 3.55
CA HIS A 46 -10.38 -4.23 4.02
C HIS A 46 -9.12 -4.09 4.88
N TYR A 47 -8.12 -3.35 4.41
CA TYR A 47 -6.89 -3.12 5.18
C TYR A 47 -7.13 -2.35 6.48
N ALA A 48 -8.02 -1.35 6.47
CA ALA A 48 -8.37 -0.61 7.69
C ALA A 48 -9.13 -1.45 8.72
N ALA A 49 -9.70 -2.60 8.33
CA ALA A 49 -10.42 -3.51 9.22
C ALA A 49 -9.53 -4.67 9.75
N LEU A 50 -8.25 -4.71 9.37
CA LEU A 50 -7.31 -5.70 9.90
C LEU A 50 -6.93 -5.33 11.34
N SER A 51 -6.96 -6.31 12.24
CA SER A 51 -6.36 -6.17 13.57
C SER A 51 -4.84 -6.31 13.49
N ASP A 52 -4.12 -5.77 14.47
CA ASP A 52 -2.65 -5.88 14.57
C ASP A 52 -2.17 -7.33 14.55
N GLU A 53 -2.93 -8.25 15.14
CA GLU A 53 -2.67 -9.69 15.12
C GLU A 53 -2.67 -10.25 13.69
N LYS A 54 -3.66 -9.85 12.88
CA LYS A 54 -3.75 -10.23 11.47
C LYS A 54 -2.65 -9.59 10.66
N ILE A 55 -2.34 -8.31 10.89
CA ILE A 55 -1.24 -7.61 10.23
C ILE A 55 0.08 -8.34 10.52
N THR A 56 0.33 -8.69 11.78
CA THR A 56 1.51 -9.46 12.20
C THR A 56 1.56 -10.83 11.53
N ALA A 57 0.42 -11.53 11.40
CA ALA A 57 0.36 -12.81 10.71
C ALA A 57 0.66 -12.68 9.20
N LEU A 58 0.16 -11.61 8.55
CA LEU A 58 0.45 -11.29 7.15
C LEU A 58 1.93 -10.96 6.94
N ILE A 59 2.56 -10.25 7.89
CA ILE A 59 4.01 -9.99 7.85
C ILE A 59 4.80 -11.30 7.98
N LYS A 60 4.45 -12.15 8.97
CA LYS A 60 5.12 -13.44 9.18
C LYS A 60 5.00 -14.39 7.99
N SER A 61 3.84 -14.36 7.31
CA SER A 61 3.60 -15.15 6.10
C SER A 61 4.21 -14.55 4.83
N LYS A 62 4.83 -13.36 4.92
CA LYS A 62 5.42 -12.60 3.80
C LYS A 62 4.40 -12.10 2.78
N GLU A 63 3.13 -12.07 3.14
CA GLU A 63 2.07 -11.40 2.37
C GLU A 63 2.14 -9.87 2.52
N LEU A 64 2.66 -9.40 3.66
CA LEU A 64 3.03 -8.01 3.88
C LEU A 64 4.51 -7.88 4.22
N VAL A 65 5.10 -6.76 3.80
CA VAL A 65 6.46 -6.39 4.18
C VAL A 65 6.39 -5.09 4.96
N GLU A 66 6.86 -5.12 6.20
CA GLU A 66 6.97 -3.92 7.02
C GLU A 66 8.16 -3.08 6.55
N ILE A 67 7.90 -1.80 6.25
CA ILE A 67 8.94 -0.82 5.95
C ILE A 67 9.34 -0.16 7.27
N CYS A 68 10.39 -0.69 7.89
CA CYS A 68 10.87 -0.21 9.17
C CYS A 68 12.06 0.73 8.98
N HIS A 69 12.03 1.90 9.62
CA HIS A 69 13.08 2.92 9.50
C HIS A 69 14.39 2.52 10.20
N ASP A 70 14.32 1.69 11.24
CA ASP A 70 15.47 1.35 12.11
C ASP A 70 15.62 -0.15 12.42
N CYS A 71 14.95 -1.02 11.66
CA CYS A 71 15.10 -2.45 11.85
C CYS A 71 16.48 -2.87 11.33
N LYS A 72 17.42 -3.09 12.25
CA LYS A 72 18.73 -3.65 11.93
C LYS A 72 18.52 -4.99 11.21
N LYS A 73 19.25 -5.15 10.09
CA LYS A 73 19.32 -6.40 9.33
C LYS A 73 19.83 -7.55 10.20
#